data_AF-A0A252BVH3-F1
#
_entry.id   AF-A0A252BVH3-F1
#
_cell.length_a   1.000
_cell.length_b   1.000
_cell.length_c   1.000
_cell.angle_alpha   90.00
_cell.angle_beta   90.00
_cell.angle_gamma   90.00
#
_symmetry.space_group_name_H-M   'P 1'
#
loop_
_entity.id
_entity.type
_entity.pdbx_description
1 polymer ?
#
loop_
_entity_poly.entity_id
_entity_poly.type
_entity_poly.pdbx_seq_one_letter_code
_entity_poly.pdbx_strand_id
1 'polypeptide(L)'
;MFPRLADLGCGAFGEDAEAFGDTLREVIQDEPQTRVLSFKWQTISELKTLLAGSDADIECVSEAVLGIIPTVAPEEPPNWGSFSNLRTFWSAVLQAFESDPEVQAGKDIGPDM
;
A
#
# COMPACT_ATOMS: atom_id res chain seq x y z
N MET A 1 -5.53 13.19 -6.88
CA MET A 1 -4.53 12.43 -7.66
C MET A 1 -3.63 11.74 -6.66
N PHE A 2 -3.31 10.47 -6.87
CA PHE A 2 -2.61 9.61 -5.90
C PHE A 2 -1.25 9.15 -6.45
N PRO A 3 -0.27 10.06 -6.61
CA PRO A 3 1.01 9.74 -7.24
C PRO A 3 1.80 8.67 -6.47
N ARG A 4 1.76 8.65 -5.13
CA ARG A 4 2.48 7.61 -4.39
C ARG A 4 1.79 6.25 -4.52
N LEU A 5 0.46 6.21 -4.57
CA LEU A 5 -0.24 4.94 -4.84
C LEU A 5 0.05 4.41 -6.25
N ALA A 6 0.17 5.30 -7.23
CA ALA A 6 0.58 4.93 -8.58
C ALA A 6 2.03 4.39 -8.61
N ASP A 7 2.96 5.01 -7.88
CA ASP A 7 4.33 4.48 -7.76
C ASP A 7 4.35 3.07 -7.13
N LEU A 8 3.48 2.81 -6.15
CA LEU A 8 3.34 1.47 -5.55
C LEU A 8 2.79 0.45 -6.56
N GLY A 9 1.78 0.83 -7.35
CA GLY A 9 1.19 -0.08 -8.32
C GLY A 9 1.98 -0.27 -9.61
N CYS A 10 2.91 0.62 -9.97
CA CYS A 10 3.91 0.32 -10.99
C CYS A 10 5.04 -0.57 -10.45
N GLY A 11 5.38 -0.46 -9.16
CA GLY A 11 6.43 -1.24 -8.52
C GLY A 11 5.89 -2.47 -7.77
N ALA A 12 5.87 -2.38 -6.44
CA ALA A 12 5.60 -3.50 -5.53
C ALA A 12 4.23 -4.18 -5.71
N PHE A 13 3.23 -3.50 -6.29
CA PHE A 13 1.93 -4.08 -6.63
C PHE A 13 1.69 -4.12 -8.16
N GLY A 14 2.77 -4.26 -8.94
CA GLY A 14 2.77 -4.27 -10.39
C GLY A 14 3.88 -5.16 -10.95
N GLU A 15 4.71 -4.60 -11.83
CA GLU A 15 5.73 -5.35 -12.58
C GLU A 15 6.84 -5.90 -11.68
N ASP A 16 7.19 -5.20 -10.59
CA ASP A 16 8.25 -5.60 -9.68
C ASP A 16 7.76 -6.47 -8.52
N ALA A 17 6.48 -6.83 -8.49
CA ALA A 17 5.90 -7.53 -7.35
C ALA A 17 6.51 -8.93 -7.12
N GLU A 18 7.06 -9.58 -8.16
CA GLU A 18 7.83 -10.82 -8.05
C GLU A 18 9.17 -10.65 -7.29
N ALA A 19 9.65 -9.42 -7.14
CA ALA A 19 10.87 -9.13 -6.38
C ALA A 19 10.64 -9.03 -4.86
N PHE A 20 9.38 -9.04 -4.40
CA PHE A 20 9.01 -8.80 -3.01
C PHE A 20 8.21 -9.99 -2.45
N GLY A 21 8.75 -10.66 -1.41
CA GLY A 21 8.04 -11.67 -0.61
C GLY A 21 7.45 -12.88 -1.38
N ASP A 22 6.98 -13.89 -0.64
CA ASP A 22 6.23 -15.00 -1.25
C ASP A 22 4.71 -14.72 -1.27
N THR A 23 4.24 -13.73 -0.50
CA THR A 23 2.82 -13.36 -0.38
C THR A 23 2.56 -11.85 -0.46
N LEU A 24 1.35 -11.44 -0.88
CA LEU A 24 0.93 -10.02 -0.92
C LEU A 24 1.02 -9.37 0.47
N ARG A 25 0.85 -10.15 1.54
CA ARG A 25 0.99 -9.63 2.91
C ARG A 25 2.44 -9.31 3.26
N GLU A 26 3.38 -10.12 2.79
CA GLU A 26 4.82 -9.87 2.97
C GLU A 26 5.25 -8.66 2.14
N VAL A 27 4.83 -8.58 0.88
CA VAL A 27 5.03 -7.38 0.03
C VAL A 27 4.58 -6.12 0.77
N ILE A 28 3.37 -6.12 1.32
CA ILE A 28 2.81 -4.98 2.07
C ILE A 28 3.67 -4.62 3.29
N GLN A 29 4.24 -5.60 3.99
CA GLN A 29 5.04 -5.38 5.20
C GLN A 29 6.47 -4.90 4.88
N ASP A 30 7.06 -5.38 3.80
CA ASP A 30 8.43 -5.05 3.40
C ASP A 30 8.50 -3.72 2.66
N GLU A 31 7.47 -3.39 1.88
CA GLU A 31 7.48 -2.22 1.00
C GLU A 31 7.78 -0.88 1.72
N PRO A 32 7.24 -0.57 2.91
CA PRO A 32 7.62 0.64 3.63
C PRO A 32 9.11 0.75 3.93
N GLN A 33 9.82 -0.38 4.11
CA GLN A 33 11.23 -0.41 4.48
C GLN A 33 12.15 0.02 3.32
N THR A 34 11.66 -0.02 2.08
CA THR A 34 12.43 0.34 0.89
C THR A 34 12.32 1.83 0.53
N ARG A 35 11.43 2.55 1.22
CA ARG A 35 11.05 3.92 0.89
C ARG A 35 11.64 4.92 1.89
N VAL A 36 11.88 6.13 1.41
CA VAL A 36 12.31 7.24 2.28
C VAL A 36 11.14 7.81 3.08
N LEU A 37 11.40 8.38 4.27
CA LEU A 37 10.36 8.90 5.18
C LEU A 37 9.34 9.85 4.52
N SER A 38 9.80 10.74 3.63
CA SER A 38 8.91 11.68 2.91
C SER A 38 7.91 10.96 2.01
N PHE A 39 8.34 9.88 1.35
CA PHE A 39 7.46 9.01 0.56
C PHE A 39 6.42 8.36 1.48
N LYS A 40 6.86 7.77 2.60
CA LYS A 40 5.98 7.10 3.57
C LYS A 40 4.86 8.02 4.07
N TRP A 41 5.18 9.25 4.47
CA TRP A 41 4.16 10.21 4.94
C TRP A 41 3.18 10.64 3.84
N GLN A 42 3.66 10.85 2.61
CA GLN A 42 2.78 11.16 1.48
C GLN A 42 1.84 9.99 1.17
N THR A 43 2.37 8.76 1.15
CA THR A 43 1.58 7.54 0.97
C THR A 43 0.50 7.40 2.05
N ILE A 44 0.83 7.61 3.33
CA ILE A 44 -0.16 7.57 4.42
C ILE A 44 -1.27 8.60 4.21
N SER A 45 -0.92 9.83 3.81
CA SER A 45 -1.90 10.87 3.53
C SER A 45 -2.84 10.47 2.38
N GLU A 46 -2.26 9.96 1.30
CA GLU A 46 -3.01 9.48 0.13
C GLU A 46 -3.94 8.32 0.48
N LEU A 47 -3.46 7.33 1.23
CA LEU A 47 -4.27 6.19 1.69
C LEU A 47 -5.43 6.62 2.59
N LYS A 48 -5.21 7.58 3.50
CA LYS A 48 -6.28 8.14 4.33
C LYS A 48 -7.33 8.86 3.50
N THR A 49 -6.92 9.64 2.50
CA THR A 49 -7.84 10.28 1.57
C THR A 49 -8.64 9.26 0.77
N LEU A 50 -7.99 8.21 0.26
CA LEU A 50 -8.64 7.13 -0.48
C LEU A 50 -9.68 6.39 0.38
N LEU A 51 -9.29 5.99 1.59
CA LEU A 51 -10.14 5.21 2.51
C LEU A 51 -11.32 6.01 3.08
N ALA A 52 -11.28 7.34 3.03
CA ALA A 52 -12.41 8.20 3.37
C ALA A 52 -13.49 8.22 2.26
N GLY A 53 -13.16 7.78 1.04
CA GLY A 53 -14.08 7.66 -0.09
C GLY A 53 -15.04 6.47 0.02
N SER A 54 -16.01 6.42 -0.91
CA SER A 54 -16.89 5.28 -1.07
C SER A 54 -16.16 4.08 -1.67
N ASP A 55 -16.73 2.88 -1.57
CA ASP A 55 -16.11 1.69 -2.18
C ASP A 55 -16.01 1.80 -3.72
N ALA A 56 -16.92 2.53 -4.36
CA ALA A 56 -16.85 2.83 -5.79
C ALA A 56 -15.70 3.80 -6.13
N ASP A 57 -15.44 4.79 -5.27
CA ASP A 57 -14.27 5.67 -5.45
C ASP A 57 -12.97 4.88 -5.27
N ILE A 58 -12.95 3.97 -4.29
CA ILE A 58 -11.80 3.09 -4.04
C ILE A 58 -11.56 2.19 -5.25
N GLU A 59 -12.61 1.59 -5.82
CA GLU A 59 -12.51 0.76 -7.03
C GLU A 59 -11.94 1.55 -8.20
N CYS A 60 -12.54 2.70 -8.53
CA CYS A 60 -12.10 3.56 -9.64
C CYS A 60 -10.63 4.00 -9.50
N VAL A 61 -10.22 4.38 -8.28
CA VAL A 61 -8.80 4.74 -8.04
C VAL A 61 -7.91 3.51 -8.14
N SER A 62 -8.33 2.36 -7.60
CA SER A 62 -7.54 1.12 -7.63
C SER A 62 -7.27 0.67 -9.06
N GLU A 63 -8.27 0.69 -9.93
CA GLU A 63 -8.12 0.39 -11.36
C GLU A 63 -7.13 1.32 -12.05
N ALA A 64 -7.05 2.57 -11.60
CA ALA A 64 -6.15 3.56 -12.19
C ALA A 64 -4.71 3.47 -11.67
N VAL A 65 -4.49 2.95 -10.46
CA VAL A 65 -3.17 2.98 -9.80
C VAL A 65 -2.51 1.62 -9.65
N LEU A 66 -3.26 0.52 -9.62
CA LEU A 66 -2.72 -0.82 -9.45
C LEU A 66 -2.48 -1.52 -10.79
N GLY A 67 -1.34 -2.20 -10.91
CA GLY A 67 -1.08 -3.14 -12.01
C GLY A 67 -1.70 -4.53 -11.78
N ILE A 68 -2.21 -4.81 -10.58
CA ILE A 68 -2.78 -6.11 -10.17
C ILE A 68 -4.22 -5.98 -9.67
N ILE A 69 -4.92 -7.13 -9.58
CA ILE A 69 -6.23 -7.25 -8.93
C ILE A 69 -6.05 -7.99 -7.58
N PRO A 70 -5.85 -7.28 -6.45
CA PRO A 70 -5.47 -7.89 -5.17
C PRO A 70 -6.61 -8.66 -4.48
N THR A 71 -7.81 -8.65 -5.07
CA THR A 71 -9.01 -9.34 -4.57
C THR A 71 -9.24 -10.69 -5.24
N VAL A 72 -8.52 -10.99 -6.32
CA VAL A 72 -8.60 -12.27 -7.04
C VAL A 72 -7.38 -13.10 -6.67
N ALA A 73 -7.57 -14.40 -6.44
CA ALA A 73 -6.45 -15.30 -6.23
C ALA A 73 -5.68 -15.41 -7.56
N PRO A 74 -4.35 -15.23 -7.56
CA PRO A 74 -3.58 -15.27 -8.80
C PRO A 74 -3.72 -16.65 -9.46
N GLU A 75 -3.99 -16.66 -10.77
CA GLU A 75 -4.15 -17.90 -11.55
C GLU A 75 -2.81 -18.63 -11.74
N GLU A 76 -1.70 -17.90 -11.72
CA GLU A 76 -0.34 -18.43 -11.80
C GLU A 76 0.43 -18.16 -10.50
N PRO A 77 1.30 -19.09 -10.05
CA PRO A 77 2.13 -18.85 -8.89
C PRO A 77 3.08 -17.65 -9.11
N PRO A 78 3.45 -16.94 -8.02
CA PRO A 78 3.27 -17.37 -6.63
C PRO A 78 1.86 -17.07 -6.10
N ASN A 79 1.31 -17.97 -5.28
CA ASN A 79 -0.02 -17.80 -4.70
C ASN A 79 0.04 -16.74 -3.58
N TRP A 80 -0.04 -15.48 -3.97
CA TRP A 80 0.12 -14.36 -3.07
C TRP A 80 -1.00 -14.20 -2.03
N GLY A 81 -2.03 -15.04 -2.10
CA GLY A 81 -3.27 -14.87 -1.36
C GLY A 81 -4.13 -13.73 -1.95
N SER A 82 -5.27 -13.46 -1.32
CA SER A 82 -6.16 -12.38 -1.75
C SER A 82 -6.78 -11.67 -0.56
N PHE A 83 -7.22 -10.44 -0.79
CA PHE A 83 -8.01 -9.68 0.15
C PHE A 83 -9.50 -9.78 -0.18
N SER A 84 -10.36 -9.76 0.83
CA SER A 84 -11.82 -9.86 0.65
C SER A 84 -12.41 -8.70 -0.17
N ASN A 85 -11.78 -7.52 -0.12
CA ASN A 85 -12.13 -6.34 -0.92
C ASN A 85 -10.97 -5.33 -0.94
N LEU A 86 -11.04 -4.37 -1.86
CA LEU A 86 -10.01 -3.33 -2.04
C LEU A 86 -9.83 -2.45 -0.80
N ARG A 87 -10.91 -2.15 -0.05
CA ARG A 87 -10.80 -1.41 1.20
C ARG A 87 -9.93 -2.14 2.22
N THR A 88 -10.09 -3.46 2.33
CA THR A 88 -9.29 -4.30 3.24
C THR A 88 -7.83 -4.33 2.80
N PHE A 89 -7.57 -4.43 1.50
CA PHE A 89 -6.23 -4.33 0.94
C PHE A 89 -5.58 -2.98 1.29
N TRP A 90 -6.21 -1.86 0.91
CA TRP A 90 -5.65 -0.52 1.18
C TRP A 90 -5.53 -0.20 2.67
N SER A 91 -6.40 -0.76 3.51
CA SER A 91 -6.29 -0.65 4.97
C SER A 91 -5.06 -1.39 5.50
N ALA A 92 -4.73 -2.55 4.92
CA ALA A 92 -3.51 -3.28 5.28
C ALA A 92 -2.25 -2.54 4.82
N VAL A 93 -2.26 -1.96 3.62
CA VAL A 93 -1.18 -1.08 3.14
C VAL A 93 -1.00 0.10 4.09
N LEU A 94 -2.10 0.78 4.47
CA LEU A 94 -2.04 1.89 5.41
C LEU A 94 -1.44 1.46 6.75
N GLN A 95 -1.90 0.33 7.29
CA GLN A 95 -1.40 -0.17 8.56
C GLN A 95 0.10 -0.47 8.51
N ALA A 96 0.61 -1.03 7.42
CA ALA A 96 2.04 -1.31 7.28
C ALA A 96 2.88 -0.03 7.23
N PHE A 97 2.47 0.95 6.42
CA PHE A 97 3.14 2.25 6.37
C PHE A 97 3.07 3.00 7.70
N GLU A 98 1.92 2.96 8.39
CA GLU A 98 1.80 3.60 9.70
C GLU A 98 2.65 2.89 10.76
N SER A 99 2.85 1.58 10.67
CA SER A 99 3.63 0.79 11.64
C SER A 99 5.13 0.82 11.38
N ASP A 100 5.57 1.41 10.26
CA ASP A 100 6.98 1.52 9.92
C ASP A 100 7.79 2.24 11.03
N PRO A 101 8.96 1.71 11.45
CA PRO A 101 9.74 2.27 12.54
C PRO A 101 10.17 3.73 12.33
N GLU A 102 10.50 4.14 11.10
CA GLU A 102 10.90 5.53 10.83
C GLU A 102 9.70 6.47 10.93
N VAL A 103 8.52 6.03 10.48
CA VAL A 103 7.27 6.78 10.63
C VAL A 103 6.90 6.92 12.11
N GLN A 104 7.03 5.86 12.89
CA GLN A 104 6.74 5.87 14.33
C GLN A 104 7.73 6.74 15.10
N ALA A 105 9.03 6.63 14.80
CA ALA A 105 10.05 7.51 15.39
C ALA A 105 9.80 8.98 15.05
N GLY A 106 9.34 9.29 13.83
CA GLY A 106 8.96 10.65 13.43
C GLY A 106 7.72 11.21 14.15
N LYS A 107 6.81 10.36 14.63
CA LYS A 107 5.64 10.78 15.44
C LYS A 107 6.03 11.15 16.87
N ASP A 108 7.04 10.47 17.42
CA ASP A 108 7.53 10.71 18.79
C ASP A 108 8.28 12.07 18.91
N ILE A 109 8.69 12.65 17.78
CA ILE A 109 9.54 13.86 17.72
C ILE A 109 8.71 15.17 17.58
N GLY A 110 7.40 15.19 17.85
CA GLY A 110 6.65 16.47 17.82
C GLY A 110 5.44 16.60 18.76
N PRO A 111 5.12 17.80 19.29
CA PRO A 111 5.96 18.96 19.61
C PRO A 111 5.98 19.21 21.14
N ASP A 112 7.10 18.90 21.79
CA ASP A 112 7.43 19.40 23.13
C ASP A 112 8.67 20.31 23.03
N MET A 113 8.56 21.34 22.18
CA MET A 113 9.49 22.48 22.14
C MET A 113 8.73 23.78 21.88
#